data_AF-A0A7R9MI22-F1
#
_entry.id   AF-A0A7R9MI22-F1
#
_cell.length_a   1.000
_cell.length_b   1.000
_cell.length_c   1.000
_cell.angle_alpha   90.00
_cell.angle_beta   90.00
_cell.angle_gamma   90.00
#
_symmetry.space_group_name_H-M   'P 1'
#
loop_
_entity.id
_entity.type
_entity.pdbx_description
1 polymer ?
#
loop_
_entity_poly.entity_id
_entity_poly.type
_entity_poly.pdbx_seq_one_letter_code
_entity_poly.pdbx_strand_id
1 'polypeptide(L)'
;MKRVVIFINGSQVDGKVFLVTHSMDELLTSSSAKFGIQCKRLFTKDGGEIDDIKLVKDDDVLYVSDGQAFIKAAEDTNKDQNKSLVNIHSANEWILLNIGGKIFSTTRSTLVAKEPNSMLARM
;
A
#
# COMPACT_ATOMS: atom_id res chain seq x y z
N MET A 1 11.70 6.43 26.36
CA MET A 1 12.00 6.74 24.95
C MET A 1 12.00 5.42 24.21
N LYS A 2 11.38 5.35 23.03
CA LYS A 2 11.27 4.11 22.26
C LYS A 2 12.12 4.26 20.99
N ARG A 3 12.86 3.23 20.61
CA ARG A 3 13.57 3.17 19.34
C ARG A 3 12.69 2.44 18.33
N VAL A 4 12.58 2.93 17.11
CA VAL A 4 11.83 2.27 16.04
C VAL A 4 12.60 2.29 14.73
N VAL A 5 12.26 1.39 13.82
CA VAL A 5 12.78 1.38 12.45
C VAL A 5 11.65 1.76 11.52
N ILE A 6 11.86 2.81 10.72
CA ILE A 6 10.88 3.32 9.78
C ILE A 6 11.35 3.03 8.36
N PHE A 7 10.43 2.56 7.51
CA PHE A 7 10.63 2.32 6.08
C PHE A 7 9.67 3.17 5.24
N ILE A 8 10.01 3.39 3.98
CA ILE A 8 9.07 3.95 3.00
C ILE A 8 8.01 2.88 2.70
N ASN A 9 6.74 3.27 2.67
CA ASN A 9 5.63 2.39 2.31
C ASN A 9 5.89 1.66 0.98
N GLY A 10 5.83 0.32 0.99
CA GLY A 10 6.17 -0.53 -0.16
C GLY A 10 7.64 -0.94 -0.30
N SER A 11 8.54 -0.47 0.57
CA SER A 11 9.96 -0.88 0.59
C SER A 11 10.29 -1.75 1.82
N GLN A 12 11.16 -2.76 1.66
CA GLN A 12 11.82 -3.48 2.77
C GLN A 12 13.28 -3.07 2.97
N VAL A 13 13.78 -2.12 2.17
CA VAL A 13 15.18 -1.68 2.18
C VAL A 13 15.27 -0.21 2.57
N ASP A 14 16.48 0.21 2.97
CA ASP A 14 16.80 1.59 3.38
C ASP A 14 15.99 2.11 4.59
N GLY A 15 15.63 1.19 5.49
CA GLY A 15 15.03 1.53 6.77
C GLY A 15 15.96 2.39 7.62
N LYS A 16 15.40 3.43 8.25
CA LYS A 16 16.14 4.35 9.13
C LYS A 16 15.66 4.20 10.55
N VAL A 17 16.60 4.28 11.49
CA VAL A 17 16.31 4.18 12.93
C VAL A 17 15.92 5.55 13.46
N PHE A 18 14.81 5.61 14.19
CA PHE A 18 14.29 6.82 14.82
C PHE A 18 14.14 6.63 16.33
N LEU A 19 14.37 7.72 17.04
CA LEU A 19 13.94 7.85 18.42
C LEU A 19 12.52 8.41 18.43
N VAL A 20 11.58 7.65 18.98
CA VAL A 20 10.21 8.08 19.19
C VAL A 20 10.21 9.05 20.38
N THR A 21 9.87 10.30 20.09
CA THR A 21 9.63 11.35 21.08
C THR A 21 8.20 11.23 21.62
N HIS A 22 7.56 12.36 21.93
CA HIS A 22 6.23 12.44 22.56
C HIS A 22 5.15 12.88 21.57
N SER A 23 5.54 13.32 20.36
CA SER A 23 4.65 13.89 19.37
C SER A 23 4.76 13.16 18.03
N MET A 24 3.61 12.86 17.43
CA MET A 24 3.53 12.26 16.10
C MET A 24 4.06 13.22 15.03
N ASP A 25 3.76 14.51 15.15
CA ASP A 25 4.20 15.53 14.19
C ASP A 25 5.73 15.64 14.12
N GLU A 26 6.42 15.50 15.26
CA GLU A 26 7.89 15.49 15.29
C GLU A 26 8.46 14.26 14.57
N LEU A 27 7.85 13.09 14.78
CA LEU A 27 8.25 11.84 14.13
C LEU A 27 8.01 11.91 12.61
N LEU A 28 6.86 12.43 12.18
CA LEU A 28 6.54 12.60 10.76
C LEU A 28 7.44 13.66 10.09
N THR A 29 7.71 14.77 10.77
CA THR A 29 8.58 15.84 10.25
C THR A 29 10.03 15.35 10.10
N SER A 30 10.56 14.67 11.12
CA SER A 30 11.91 14.09 11.07
C SER A 30 12.02 12.98 10.02
N SER A 31 10.96 12.17 9.87
CA SER A 31 10.87 11.16 8.81
C SER A 31 10.85 11.81 7.43
N SER A 32 10.06 12.86 7.24
CA SER A 32 9.94 13.59 5.98
C SER A 32 11.28 14.15 5.54
N ALA A 33 12.01 14.80 6.45
CA ALA A 33 13.34 15.34 6.17
C ALA A 33 14.37 14.25 5.82
N LYS A 34 14.32 13.10 6.50
CA LYS A 34 15.27 12.00 6.24
C LYS A 34 14.96 11.22 4.98
N PHE A 35 13.70 11.00 4.63
CA PHE A 35 13.30 10.21 3.46
C PHE A 35 13.05 11.06 2.21
N GLY A 36 12.95 12.38 2.34
CA GLY A 36 12.73 13.29 1.21
C GLY A 36 11.29 13.22 0.66
N ILE A 37 10.34 12.74 1.46
CA ILE A 37 8.90 12.66 1.13
C ILE A 37 8.08 13.41 2.16
N GLN A 38 6.83 13.77 1.85
CA GLN A 38 5.91 14.35 2.82
C GLN A 38 5.21 13.23 3.60
N CYS A 39 5.72 12.83 4.76
CA CYS A 39 5.09 11.78 5.57
C CYS A 39 3.79 12.30 6.20
N LYS A 40 2.66 11.69 5.85
CA LYS A 40 1.33 12.03 6.41
C LYS A 40 0.72 10.90 7.22
N ARG A 41 1.04 9.65 6.88
CA ARG A 41 0.44 8.45 7.48
C ARG A 41 1.53 7.48 7.90
N LEU A 42 1.23 6.70 8.93
CA LEU A 42 2.17 5.79 9.57
C LEU A 42 1.47 4.44 9.83
N PHE A 43 2.12 3.34 9.45
CA PHE A 43 1.53 2.01 9.47
C PHE A 43 2.43 1.00 10.19
N THR A 44 1.83 -0.04 10.74
CA THR A 44 2.52 -1.26 11.16
C THR A 44 2.88 -2.13 9.96
N LYS A 45 3.73 -3.13 10.16
CA LYS A 45 4.03 -4.19 9.16
C LYS A 45 2.80 -4.94 8.65
N ASP A 46 1.73 -4.98 9.43
CA ASP A 46 0.48 -5.66 9.10
C ASP A 46 -0.51 -4.73 8.38
N GLY A 47 -0.13 -3.46 8.17
CA GLY A 47 -0.94 -2.45 7.49
C GLY A 47 -1.94 -1.71 8.38
N GLY A 48 -1.85 -1.88 9.70
CA GLY A 48 -2.64 -1.10 10.65
C GLY A 48 -2.11 0.33 10.72
N GLU A 49 -2.98 1.31 10.49
CA GLU A 49 -2.63 2.72 10.67
C GLU A 49 -2.47 3.06 12.16
N ILE A 50 -1.44 3.82 12.48
CA ILE A 50 -1.13 4.23 13.86
C ILE A 50 -1.51 5.69 14.02
N ASP A 51 -2.62 5.92 14.74
CA ASP A 51 -3.08 7.26 15.08
C ASP A 51 -2.45 7.76 16.39
N ASP A 52 -2.17 6.86 17.35
CA ASP A 52 -1.61 7.21 18.67
C ASP A 52 -0.20 6.64 18.86
N ILE A 53 0.77 7.54 19.03
CA ILE A 53 2.19 7.23 19.29
C ILE A 53 2.40 6.40 20.57
N LYS A 54 1.43 6.39 21.50
CA LYS A 54 1.48 5.54 22.70
C LYS A 54 1.44 4.06 22.37
N LEU A 55 0.79 3.68 21.27
CA LEU A 55 0.63 2.29 20.82
C LEU A 55 1.92 1.69 20.26
N VAL A 56 2.82 2.55 19.77
CA VAL A 56 4.15 2.14 19.26
C VAL A 56 4.97 1.56 20.40
N LYS A 57 5.70 0.47 20.16
CA LYS A 57 6.62 -0.16 21.12
C LYS A 57 8.07 0.09 20.75
N ASP A 58 8.95 -0.30 21.67
CA ASP A 58 10.38 -0.34 21.39
C ASP A 58 10.68 -1.43 20.36
N ASP A 59 11.60 -1.14 19.43
CA ASP A 59 11.99 -1.95 18.28
C ASP A 59 10.89 -2.24 17.26
N ASP A 60 9.79 -1.48 17.26
CA ASP A 60 8.74 -1.60 16.25
C ASP A 60 9.23 -1.21 14.84
N VAL A 61 8.72 -1.95 13.85
CA VAL A 61 8.92 -1.67 12.43
C VAL A 61 7.69 -0.98 11.88
N LEU A 62 7.89 0.24 11.39
CA LEU A 62 6.84 1.14 10.94
C LEU A 62 7.07 1.56 9.49
N TYR A 63 5.99 1.95 8.81
CA TYR A 63 6.02 2.38 7.41
C TYR A 63 5.38 3.75 7.28
N VAL A 64 6.04 4.67 6.56
CA VAL A 64 5.52 6.02 6.31
C VAL A 64 5.08 6.20 4.87
N SER A 65 3.98 6.92 4.66
CA SER A 65 3.48 7.26 3.32
C SER A 65 3.10 8.74 3.19
N ASP A 66 3.06 9.22 1.95
CA ASP A 66 2.52 10.54 1.57
C ASP A 66 1.00 10.47 1.34
N GLY A 67 0.27 9.91 2.30
CA GLY A 67 -1.20 9.83 2.26
C GLY A 67 -1.78 8.60 1.55
N GLN A 68 -0.96 7.85 0.82
CA GLN A 68 -1.38 6.60 0.17
C GLN A 68 -1.71 5.51 1.22
N ALA A 69 -2.56 4.56 0.82
CA ALA A 69 -2.85 3.37 1.61
C ALA A 69 -1.61 2.49 1.78
N PHE A 70 -1.61 1.62 2.80
CA PHE A 70 -0.50 0.72 3.05
C PHE A 70 -0.23 -0.20 1.85
N ILE A 71 1.03 -0.25 1.43
CA ILE A 71 1.53 -1.14 0.38
C ILE A 71 2.41 -2.15 1.09
N LYS A 72 1.94 -3.40 1.16
CA LYS A 72 2.75 -4.50 1.65
C LYS A 72 3.92 -4.65 0.68
N ALA A 73 5.12 -4.35 1.15
CA ALA A 73 6.32 -4.53 0.34
C ALA A 73 6.38 -6.00 -0.08
N ALA A 74 6.52 -6.24 -1.38
CA ALA A 74 6.49 -7.57 -1.95
C ALA A 74 7.56 -8.42 -1.23
N GLU A 75 7.11 -9.35 -0.40
CA GLU A 75 7.98 -10.37 0.14
C GLU A 75 8.55 -11.12 -1.07
N ASP A 76 9.86 -11.40 -1.10
CA ASP A 76 10.55 -12.21 -2.14
C ASP A 76 10.03 -13.67 -2.23
N THR A 77 8.81 -13.91 -1.77
CA THR A 77 8.04 -15.13 -1.97
C THR A 77 7.51 -15.20 -3.39
N ASN A 78 8.23 -15.94 -4.22
CA ASN A 78 7.69 -16.73 -5.34
C ASN A 78 6.62 -17.76 -4.89
N LYS A 79 5.67 -17.40 -4.02
CA LYS A 79 4.58 -18.28 -3.56
C LYS A 79 3.29 -17.48 -3.35
N ASP A 80 2.35 -17.74 -4.25
CA ASP A 80 0.90 -17.60 -4.06
C ASP A 80 0.34 -16.18 -3.88
N GLN A 81 0.61 -15.31 -4.85
CA GLN A 81 -0.32 -14.22 -5.15
C GLN A 81 -1.59 -14.82 -5.75
N ASN A 82 -2.73 -14.73 -5.06
CA ASN A 82 -4.06 -14.45 -5.62
C ASN A 82 -5.18 -14.72 -4.60
N LYS A 83 -5.40 -13.85 -3.59
CA LYS A 83 -6.77 -13.77 -3.02
C LYS A 83 -7.24 -12.56 -2.18
N SER A 84 -6.57 -11.40 -2.07
CA SER A 84 -7.20 -10.38 -1.20
C SER A 84 -6.81 -8.91 -1.34
N LEU A 85 -6.17 -8.47 -2.43
CA LEU A 85 -5.90 -7.02 -2.63
C LEU A 85 -6.26 -6.48 -4.02
N VAL A 86 -6.70 -7.33 -4.95
CA VAL A 86 -7.04 -6.92 -6.33
C VAL A 86 -8.40 -6.24 -6.47
N ASN A 87 -9.29 -6.27 -5.48
CA ASN A 87 -10.71 -5.99 -5.77
C ASN A 87 -11.12 -4.51 -5.84
N ILE A 88 -10.24 -3.55 -5.51
CA ILE A 88 -10.59 -2.11 -5.54
C ILE A 88 -9.96 -1.40 -6.73
N HIS A 89 -8.69 -1.71 -7.07
CA HIS A 89 -8.04 -1.11 -8.25
C HIS A 89 -8.46 -1.77 -9.57
N SER A 90 -8.85 -3.05 -9.56
CA SER A 90 -9.27 -3.74 -10.79
C SER A 90 -10.60 -3.25 -11.34
N ALA A 91 -11.52 -2.70 -10.55
CA ALA A 91 -12.82 -2.29 -11.08
C ALA A 91 -12.70 -1.15 -12.12
N ASN A 92 -11.75 -0.22 -11.97
CA ASN A 92 -11.62 0.94 -12.88
C ASN A 92 -10.43 0.83 -13.85
N GLU A 93 -9.90 -0.37 -14.04
CA GLU A 93 -8.81 -0.64 -14.99
C GLU A 93 -9.32 -0.52 -16.44
N TRP A 94 -8.68 0.31 -17.26
CA TRP A 94 -8.93 0.38 -18.70
C TRP A 94 -8.25 -0.77 -19.42
N ILE A 95 -9.01 -1.47 -20.25
CA ILE A 95 -8.60 -2.66 -20.99
C ILE A 95 -8.97 -2.53 -22.45
N LEU A 96 -8.19 -3.18 -23.33
CA LEU A 96 -8.45 -3.26 -24.76
C LEU A 96 -9.03 -4.64 -25.08
N LEU A 97 -10.18 -4.66 -25.75
CA LEU A 97 -10.91 -5.86 -26.12
C LEU A 97 -10.95 -5.98 -27.65
N ASN A 98 -10.51 -7.12 -28.18
CA ASN A 98 -10.64 -7.42 -29.60
C ASN A 98 -11.97 -8.14 -29.87
N ILE A 99 -12.85 -7.48 -30.63
CA ILE A 99 -14.14 -8.02 -31.06
C ILE A 99 -14.14 -8.09 -32.58
N GLY A 100 -14.03 -9.31 -33.12
CA GLY A 100 -14.11 -9.56 -34.57
C GLY A 100 -13.02 -8.88 -35.41
N GLY A 101 -11.82 -8.67 -34.84
CA GLY A 101 -10.71 -7.99 -35.51
C GLY A 101 -10.64 -6.48 -35.27
N LYS A 102 -11.59 -5.91 -34.54
CA LYS A 102 -11.58 -4.50 -34.12
C LYS A 102 -11.32 -4.38 -32.63
N ILE A 103 -10.39 -3.50 -32.26
CA ILE A 103 -10.03 -3.25 -30.86
C ILE A 103 -10.89 -2.11 -30.29
N PHE A 104 -11.45 -2.32 -29.11
CA PHE A 104 -12.22 -1.34 -28.34
C PHE A 104 -11.61 -1.15 -26.96
N SER A 105 -11.62 0.08 -26.43
CA SER A 105 -11.28 0.35 -25.04
C SER A 105 -12.54 0.27 -24.16
N THR A 106 -12.43 -0.40 -23.03
CA THR A 106 -13.48 -0.48 -22.02
C THR A 106 -12.83 -0.57 -20.64
N THR A 107 -13.63 -0.59 -19.57
CA THR A 107 -13.11 -0.83 -18.23
C THR A 107 -13.42 -2.26 -17.78
N ARG A 108 -12.60 -2.83 -16.90
CA ARG A 108 -12.85 -4.15 -16.33
C ARG A 108 -14.17 -4.21 -15.54
N SER A 109 -14.60 -3.12 -14.89
CA SER A 109 -15.95 -3.00 -14.32
C SER A 109 -17.06 -3.25 -15.34
N THR A 110 -16.91 -2.73 -16.57
CA THR A 110 -17.91 -2.91 -17.63
C THR A 110 -18.08 -4.39 -18.00
N LEU A 111 -17.00 -5.19 -17.96
CA LEU A 111 -17.04 -6.63 -18.24
C LEU A 111 -17.58 -7.47 -17.07
N VAL A 112 -17.35 -7.04 -15.82
CA VAL A 112 -17.69 -7.84 -14.64
C VAL A 112 -19.08 -7.50 -14.07
N ALA A 113 -19.55 -6.25 -14.21
CA ALA A 113 -20.74 -5.77 -13.49
C ALA A 113 -22.07 -6.35 -13.99
N LYS A 114 -22.20 -6.61 -15.29
CA LYS A 114 -23.49 -7.01 -15.88
C LYS A 114 -23.73 -8.51 -15.82
N GLU A 115 -22.68 -9.31 -16.01
CA GLU A 115 -22.75 -10.77 -16.01
C GLU A 115 -21.51 -11.36 -15.32
N PRO A 116 -21.52 -11.46 -13.98
CA PRO A 116 -20.34 -11.85 -13.21
C PRO A 116 -19.90 -13.31 -13.45
N ASN A 117 -20.78 -14.14 -14.03
CA ASN A 117 -20.47 -15.52 -14.39
C ASN A 117 -20.04 -15.68 -15.86
N SER A 118 -19.99 -14.58 -16.62
CA SER A 118 -19.55 -14.62 -18.02
C SER A 118 -18.07 -15.00 -18.13
N MET A 119 -17.66 -15.52 -19.30
CA MET A 119 -16.26 -15.85 -19.55
C MET A 119 -15.35 -14.61 -19.40
N LEU A 120 -15.85 -13.44 -19.81
CA LEU A 120 -15.13 -12.16 -19.72
C LEU A 120 -14.97 -11.67 -18.28
N ALA A 121 -15.94 -11.95 -17.40
CA ALA A 121 -15.84 -11.59 -16.00
C ALA A 121 -14.83 -12.43 -15.21
N ARG A 122 -14.37 -13.57 -15.79
CA ARG A 122 -13.43 -14.52 -15.17
C ARG A 122 -11.98 -14.36 -15.65
N MET A 123 -11.73 -13.51 -16.64
CA MET A 123 -10.40 -13.20 -17.19
C MET A 123 -9.76 -12.03 -16.43
#